data_AF-A0A1J0WGZ1-F1
#
_entry.id   AF-A0A1J0WGZ1-F1
#
_cell.length_a   1.000
_cell.length_b   1.000
_cell.length_c   1.000
_cell.angle_alpha   90.00
_cell.angle_beta   90.00
_cell.angle_gamma   90.00
#
_symmetry.space_group_name_H-M   'P 1'
#
loop_
_entity.id
_entity.type
_entity.pdbx_description
1 polymer ?
#
loop_
_entity_poly.entity_id
_entity_poly.type
_entity_poly.pdbx_seq_one_letter_code
_entity_poly.pdbx_strand_id
1 'polypeptide(L)'
;MNFEQKEALARTRKSDPEAIRARLKAARVVVGLGQKEFAEAVQVKQTTYNSQEIKGRPSLEVIRYLHTNHRIDANFILFGDFVQLPGDIQTALFEALSSHD
;
A
#
# COMPACT_ATOMS: atom_id res chain seq x y z
N MET A 1 -5.48 -16.32 7.49
CA MET A 1 -6.34 -15.23 7.98
C MET A 1 -7.75 -15.42 7.43
N ASN A 2 -8.78 -15.27 8.26
CA ASN A 2 -10.17 -15.26 7.80
C ASN A 2 -10.52 -13.89 7.15
N PHE A 3 -11.73 -13.78 6.59
CA PHE A 3 -12.15 -12.57 5.86
C PHE A 3 -12.24 -11.33 6.78
N GLU A 4 -12.79 -11.47 7.98
CA GLU A 4 -12.93 -10.37 8.95
C GLU A 4 -11.57 -9.83 9.42
N GLN A 5 -10.61 -10.72 9.67
CA GLN A 5 -9.22 -10.35 10.00
C GLN A 5 -8.58 -9.56 8.86
N LYS A 6 -8.80 -9.99 7.62
CA LYS A 6 -8.32 -9.26 6.44
C LYS A 6 -8.98 -7.88 6.35
N GLU A 7 -10.30 -7.80 6.57
CA GLU A 7 -10.99 -6.50 6.55
C GLU A 7 -10.44 -5.53 7.59
N ALA A 8 -10.17 -6.01 8.81
CA ALA A 8 -9.60 -5.23 9.90
C ALA A 8 -8.18 -4.75 9.58
N LEU A 9 -7.29 -5.65 9.15
CA LEU A 9 -5.90 -5.32 8.79
C LEU A 9 -5.82 -4.31 7.65
N ALA A 10 -6.61 -4.53 6.59
CA ALA A 10 -6.67 -3.63 5.44
C ALA A 10 -7.39 -2.30 5.74
N ARG A 11 -8.01 -2.17 6.93
CA ARG A 11 -8.84 -1.02 7.32
C ARG A 11 -9.88 -0.72 6.23
N THR A 12 -10.59 -1.77 5.83
CA THR A 12 -11.50 -1.74 4.67
C THR A 12 -12.60 -0.68 4.84
N ARG A 13 -12.95 0.00 3.76
CA ARG A 13 -13.83 1.18 3.69
C ARG A 13 -13.32 2.43 4.43
N LYS A 14 -12.10 2.43 4.97
CA LYS A 14 -11.48 3.61 5.58
C LYS A 14 -10.60 4.31 4.56
N SER A 15 -10.78 5.61 4.42
CA SER A 15 -9.98 6.48 3.54
C SER A 15 -9.28 7.59 4.32
N ASP A 16 -9.18 7.46 5.64
CA ASP A 16 -8.43 8.40 6.46
C ASP A 16 -6.91 8.23 6.23
N PRO A 17 -6.12 9.28 6.51
CA PRO A 17 -4.66 9.26 6.34
C PRO A 17 -3.93 8.09 7.01
N GLU A 18 -4.39 7.65 8.19
CA GLU A 18 -3.72 6.59 8.93
C GLU A 18 -3.91 5.24 8.24
N ALA A 19 -5.15 4.96 7.80
CA ALA A 19 -5.44 3.77 7.03
C ALA A 19 -4.65 3.73 5.72
N ILE A 20 -4.59 4.84 4.98
CA ILE A 20 -3.85 4.90 3.70
C ILE A 20 -2.34 4.73 3.95
N ARG A 21 -1.79 5.35 5.01
CA ARG A 21 -0.38 5.19 5.39
C ARG A 21 -0.03 3.73 5.64
N ALA A 22 -0.83 3.00 6.42
CA ALA A 22 -0.59 1.60 6.73
C ALA A 22 -0.49 0.75 5.44
N ARG A 23 -1.40 1.00 4.50
CA ARG A 23 -1.45 0.30 3.21
C ARG A 23 -0.32 0.68 2.26
N LEU A 24 0.09 1.95 2.22
CA LEU A 24 1.26 2.38 1.44
C LEU A 24 2.54 1.73 1.97
N LYS A 25 2.71 1.68 3.29
CA LYS A 25 3.85 1.00 3.91
C LYS A 25 3.86 -0.49 3.56
N ALA A 26 2.71 -1.17 3.69
CA ALA A 26 2.59 -2.58 3.33
C ALA A 26 2.89 -2.82 1.84
N ALA A 27 2.34 -2.00 0.95
CA ALA A 27 2.60 -2.08 -0.48
C ALA A 27 4.10 -1.92 -0.80
N ARG A 28 4.78 -0.93 -0.18
CA ARG A 28 6.23 -0.76 -0.37
C ARG A 28 7.04 -1.96 0.14
N VAL A 29 6.63 -2.55 1.27
CA VAL A 29 7.27 -3.77 1.79
C VAL A 29 7.10 -4.94 0.83
N VAL A 30 5.90 -5.12 0.24
CA VAL A 30 5.65 -6.15 -0.79
C VAL A 30 6.49 -5.93 -2.04
N VAL A 31 6.67 -4.67 -2.43
CA VAL A 31 7.58 -4.30 -3.54
C VAL A 31 9.05 -4.58 -3.20
N GLY A 32 9.39 -4.77 -1.92
CA GLY A 32 10.74 -5.11 -1.47
C GLY A 32 11.71 -3.94 -1.46
N LEU A 33 11.22 -2.69 -1.46
CA LEU A 33 12.06 -1.49 -1.56
C LEU A 33 12.04 -0.64 -0.28
N GLY A 34 13.18 -0.05 0.04
CA GLY A 34 13.26 1.04 1.00
C GLY A 34 12.57 2.31 0.48
N GLN A 35 12.30 3.28 1.36
CA GLN A 35 11.66 4.55 0.94
C GLN A 35 12.45 5.31 -0.13
N LYS A 36 13.78 5.24 -0.07
CA LYS A 36 14.67 5.88 -1.06
C LYS A 36 14.54 5.22 -2.43
N GLU A 37 14.71 3.91 -2.48
CA GLU A 37 14.66 3.12 -3.72
C GLU A 37 13.27 3.16 -4.34
N PHE A 38 12.22 3.12 -3.52
CA PHE A 38 10.84 3.28 -3.99
C PHE A 38 10.62 4.67 -4.61
N ALA A 39 11.10 5.73 -3.98
CA ALA A 39 11.00 7.08 -4.53
C ALA A 39 11.74 7.23 -5.86
N GLU A 40 12.93 6.63 -5.97
CA GLU A 40 13.71 6.58 -7.22
C GLU A 40 12.96 5.82 -8.32
N ALA A 41 12.35 4.68 -8.00
CA ALA A 41 11.56 3.89 -8.96
C ALA A 41 10.30 4.62 -9.46
N VAL A 42 9.66 5.41 -8.58
CA VAL A 42 8.51 6.27 -8.94
C VAL A 42 8.95 7.59 -9.58
N GLN A 43 10.25 7.89 -9.60
CA GLN A 43 10.83 9.14 -10.10
C GLN A 43 10.37 10.39 -9.34
N VAL A 44 10.26 10.29 -8.02
CA VAL A 44 9.97 11.41 -7.12
C VAL A 44 11.10 11.61 -6.12
N LYS A 45 11.18 12.80 -5.50
CA LYS A 45 12.15 13.03 -4.42
C LYS A 45 11.84 12.11 -3.24
N GLN A 46 12.87 11.56 -2.58
CA GLN A 46 12.71 10.73 -1.38
C GLN A 46 11.86 11.43 -0.30
N THR A 47 12.12 12.72 -0.05
CA THR A 47 11.37 13.51 0.93
C THR A 47 9.90 13.67 0.56
N THR A 48 9.60 13.77 -0.74
CA THR A 48 8.24 13.80 -1.28
C THR A 48 7.52 12.49 -0.99
N TYR A 49 8.11 11.35 -1.38
CA TYR A 49 7.49 10.06 -1.12
C TYR A 49 7.32 9.77 0.37
N ASN A 50 8.33 10.07 1.20
CA ASN A 50 8.23 9.91 2.65
C ASN A 50 7.06 10.74 3.23
N SER A 51 6.90 11.99 2.78
CA SER A 51 5.74 12.81 3.16
C SER A 51 4.40 12.22 2.70
N GLN A 52 4.33 11.66 1.48
CA GLN A 52 3.13 11.00 0.98
C GLN A 52 2.77 9.76 1.81
N GLU A 53 3.75 8.91 2.13
CA GLU A 53 3.57 7.71 2.95
C GLU A 53 3.12 8.10 4.38
N ILE A 54 3.84 9.00 5.05
CA ILE A 54 3.52 9.42 6.43
C ILE A 54 2.15 10.10 6.52
N LYS A 55 1.78 10.93 5.53
CA LYS A 55 0.51 11.66 5.54
C LYS A 55 -0.64 10.88 4.92
N GLY A 56 -0.42 9.65 4.44
CA GLY A 56 -1.45 8.87 3.74
C GLY A 56 -2.03 9.60 2.53
N ARG A 57 -1.19 10.27 1.76
CA ARG A 57 -1.58 11.09 0.59
C ARG A 57 -0.72 10.73 -0.61
N PRO A 58 -0.91 9.54 -1.20
CA PRO A 58 -0.14 9.14 -2.37
C PRO A 58 -0.52 10.00 -3.57
N SER A 59 0.47 10.31 -4.41
CA SER A 59 0.20 10.92 -5.71
C SER A 59 -0.24 9.88 -6.73
N LEU A 60 -0.77 10.33 -7.87
CA LEU A 60 -1.17 9.44 -8.95
C LEU A 60 0.01 8.65 -9.50
N GLU A 61 1.23 9.18 -9.47
CA GLU A 61 2.45 8.49 -9.89
C GLU A 61 2.72 7.26 -9.00
N VAL A 62 2.57 7.40 -7.68
CA VAL A 62 2.73 6.27 -6.74
C VAL A 62 1.67 5.20 -7.00
N ILE A 63 0.39 5.60 -7.11
CA ILE A 63 -0.71 4.66 -7.38
C ILE A 63 -0.49 3.96 -8.71
N ARG A 64 -0.13 4.70 -9.77
CA ARG A 64 0.13 4.16 -11.10
C ARG A 64 1.29 3.17 -11.06
N TYR A 65 2.41 3.52 -10.43
CA TYR A 65 3.57 2.65 -10.31
C TYR A 65 3.23 1.32 -9.62
N LEU A 66 2.51 1.39 -8.50
CA LEU A 66 2.04 0.21 -7.75
C LEU A 66 1.11 -0.67 -8.60
N HIS A 67 0.17 -0.06 -9.32
CA HIS A 67 -0.77 -0.80 -10.16
C HIS A 67 -0.08 -1.46 -11.35
N THR A 68 0.70 -0.70 -12.13
CA THR A 68 1.26 -1.19 -13.40
C THR A 68 2.42 -2.16 -13.22
N ASN A 69 3.24 -1.99 -12.18
CA ASN A 69 4.44 -2.80 -11.99
C ASN A 69 4.24 -3.93 -10.98
N HIS A 70 3.32 -3.76 -10.03
CA HIS A 70 3.19 -4.66 -8.88
C HIS A 70 1.77 -5.21 -8.67
N ARG A 71 0.82 -4.87 -9.55
CA ARG A 71 -0.58 -5.33 -9.48
C ARG A 71 -1.29 -4.98 -8.16
N ILE A 72 -0.82 -3.94 -7.48
CA ILE A 72 -1.45 -3.39 -6.28
C ILE A 72 -2.38 -2.27 -6.71
N ASP A 73 -3.68 -2.52 -6.57
CA ASP A 73 -4.72 -1.64 -7.09
C ASP A 73 -4.96 -0.39 -6.23
N ALA A 74 -5.47 0.67 -6.86
CA ALA A 74 -5.84 1.92 -6.20
C ALA A 74 -6.94 1.73 -5.15
N ASN A 75 -7.91 0.83 -5.38
CA ASN A 75 -8.98 0.58 -4.43
C ASN A 75 -8.44 -0.03 -3.14
N PHE A 76 -7.42 -0.90 -3.22
CA PHE A 76 -6.72 -1.36 -2.03
C PHE A 76 -6.05 -0.18 -1.31
N ILE A 77 -5.22 0.61 -2.01
CA ILE A 77 -4.48 1.71 -1.38
C ILE A 77 -5.39 2.78 -0.75
N LEU A 78 -6.52 3.11 -1.39
CA LEU A 78 -7.40 4.21 -0.99
C LEU A 78 -8.55 3.76 -0.09
N PHE A 79 -9.15 2.59 -0.35
CA PHE A 79 -10.33 2.10 0.38
C PHE A 79 -10.15 0.76 1.11
N GLY A 80 -9.08 0.02 0.82
CA GLY A 80 -8.74 -1.21 1.51
C GLY A 80 -9.39 -2.42 0.84
N ASP A 81 -9.96 -2.24 -0.35
CA ASP A 81 -10.61 -3.30 -1.09
C ASP A 81 -9.56 -4.24 -1.70
N PHE A 82 -9.50 -5.45 -1.17
CA PHE A 82 -8.50 -6.46 -1.56
C PHE A 82 -9.06 -7.58 -2.44
N VAL A 83 -10.38 -7.66 -2.62
CA VAL A 83 -11.05 -8.79 -3.30
C VAL A 83 -10.57 -8.95 -4.75
N GLN A 84 -10.28 -7.84 -5.43
CA GLN A 84 -9.85 -7.83 -6.84
C GLN A 84 -8.35 -8.11 -7.03
N LEU A 85 -7.58 -8.16 -5.94
CA LEU A 85 -6.13 -8.37 -6.02
C LEU A 85 -5.81 -9.85 -6.30
N PRO A 86 -4.73 -10.14 -7.05
CA PRO A 86 -4.21 -11.49 -7.19
C PRO A 86 -3.92 -12.16 -5.84
N GLY A 87 -4.11 -13.48 -5.74
CA GLY A 87 -4.03 -14.20 -4.47
C GLY A 87 -2.64 -14.17 -3.81
N ASP A 88 -1.58 -14.18 -4.63
CA ASP A 88 -0.19 -13.98 -4.20
C ASP A 88 0.03 -12.57 -3.64
N ILE A 89 -0.45 -11.53 -4.33
CA ILE A 89 -0.36 -10.14 -3.88
C ILE A 89 -1.16 -9.92 -2.59
N GLN A 90 -2.35 -10.48 -2.47
CA GLN A 90 -3.11 -10.45 -1.21
C GLN A 90 -2.30 -11.07 -0.07
N THR A 91 -1.73 -12.26 -0.30
CA THR A 91 -0.98 -12.98 0.73
C THR A 91 0.19 -12.12 1.23
N ALA A 92 1.00 -11.58 0.32
CA ALA A 92 2.13 -10.73 0.66
C ALA A 92 1.70 -9.43 1.39
N LEU A 93 0.62 -8.78 0.94
CA LEU A 93 0.11 -7.57 1.58
C LEU A 93 -0.37 -7.82 3.01
N PHE A 94 -1.06 -8.94 3.24
CA PHE A 94 -1.57 -9.27 4.56
C PHE A 94 -0.47 -9.71 5.53
N GLU A 95 0.56 -10.42 5.04
CA GLU A 95 1.78 -10.67 5.81
C GLU A 95 2.45 -9.35 6.23
N ALA A 96 2.61 -8.41 5.29
CA ALA A 96 3.19 -7.10 5.56
C ALA A 96 2.35 -6.23 6.52
N LEU A 97 1.02 -6.27 6.42
CA LEU A 97 0.11 -5.55 7.33
C LEU A 97 0.18 -6.12 8.75
N SER A 98 0.17 -7.44 8.90
CA SER A 98 0.21 -8.11 10.21
C SER A 98 1.55 -7.96 10.94
N SER A 99 2.63 -7.68 10.22
CA SER A 99 3.97 -7.45 10.79
C SER A 99 4.15 -6.04 11.36
N HIS A 100 3.15 -5.17 11.23
CA HIS A 100 3.23 -3.74 11.52
C HIS A 100 2.07 -3.17 12.35
N ASP A 101 1.15 -4.02 12.83
CA ASP A 101 0.22 -3.70 13.93
C ASP A 101 0.84 -4.13 15.28
#